data_AF-A0AAE0BVT9-F1
#
_entry.id   AF-A0AAE0BVT9-F1
#
_cell.length_a   1.000
_cell.length_b   1.000
_cell.length_c   1.000
_cell.angle_alpha   90.00
_cell.angle_beta   90.00
_cell.angle_gamma   90.00
#
_symmetry.space_group_name_H-M   'P 1'
#
loop_
_entity.id
_entity.type
_entity.pdbx_description
1 polymer ?
#
loop_
_entity_poly.entity_id
_entity_poly.type
_entity_poly.pdbx_seq_one_letter_code
_entity_poly.pdbx_strand_id
1 'polypeptide(L)'
;MEEESFRQIMRKRLLDDILKTASQSSDGDWNILVLDKFTLKVFSSACTMSEMIDCGVSLIEEIEKGREPMPSTAGIYFIEPEPASVAQLIKDFSNEKLPQYASAHVFFSSSFLVSRGSPITKLGPKRGPVAVSRSFGGAYHLGPEEGL
;
A
#
# COMPACT_ATOMS: atom_id res chain seq x y z
N MET A 1 -31.31 11.41 10.66
CA MET A 1 -30.20 10.63 10.09
C MET A 1 -29.14 11.65 9.74
N GLU A 2 -28.09 11.77 10.56
CA GLU A 2 -26.99 12.69 10.23
C GLU A 2 -26.29 12.14 8.99
N GLU A 3 -26.21 12.94 7.94
CA GLU A 3 -25.51 12.58 6.72
C GLU A 3 -24.01 12.63 7.01
N GLU A 4 -23.32 11.50 6.89
CA GLU A 4 -21.86 11.49 7.02
C GLU A 4 -21.25 12.33 5.89
N SER A 5 -20.40 13.29 6.26
CA SER A 5 -19.67 14.08 5.26
C SER A 5 -18.74 13.18 4.44
N PHE A 6 -18.48 13.57 3.19
CA PHE A 6 -17.50 12.88 2.33
C PHE A 6 -16.15 12.66 3.03
N ARG A 7 -15.68 13.64 3.81
CA ARG A 7 -14.45 13.51 4.60
C ARG A 7 -14.53 12.41 5.65
N GLN A 8 -15.66 12.27 6.34
CA GLN A 8 -15.86 11.19 7.32
C GLN A 8 -15.89 9.82 6.65
N ILE A 9 -16.57 9.71 5.51
CA ILE A 9 -16.63 8.47 4.72
C ILE A 9 -15.22 8.08 4.25
N MET A 10 -14.49 9.03 3.65
CA MET A 10 -13.12 8.81 3.18
C MET A 10 -12.17 8.43 4.32
N ARG A 11 -12.22 9.15 5.44
CA ARG A 11 -11.41 8.83 6.63
C ARG A 11 -11.67 7.40 7.09
N LYS A 12 -12.94 7.03 7.26
CA LYS A 12 -13.33 5.69 7.69
C LYS A 12 -12.76 4.63 6.74
N ARG A 13 -12.89 4.84 5.43
CA ARG A 13 -12.33 3.97 4.40
C ARG A 13 -10.81 3.85 4.51
N LEU A 14 -10.07 4.95 4.63
CA LEU A 14 -8.61 4.94 4.76
C LEU A 14 -8.15 4.20 6.02
N LEU A 15 -8.75 4.47 7.17
CA LEU A 15 -8.35 3.85 8.44
C LEU A 15 -8.77 2.39 8.53
N ASP A 16 -10.03 2.08 8.20
CA ASP A 16 -10.58 0.72 8.37
C ASP A 16 -10.12 -0.22 7.25
N ASP A 17 -10.25 0.18 5.99
CA ASP A 17 -10.02 -0.74 4.87
C ASP A 17 -8.52 -0.88 4.54
N ILE A 18 -7.71 0.16 4.74
CA ILE A 18 -6.25 0.09 4.53
C ILE A 18 -5.53 -0.32 5.81
N LEU A 19 -5.54 0.56 6.81
CA LEU A 19 -4.62 0.44 7.95
C LEU A 19 -5.00 -0.73 8.85
N LYS A 20 -6.26 -0.82 9.28
CA LYS A 20 -6.70 -1.93 10.14
C LYS A 20 -6.63 -3.29 9.45
N THR A 21 -6.97 -3.37 8.16
CA THR A 21 -6.82 -4.62 7.39
C THR A 21 -5.37 -5.11 7.36
N ALA A 22 -4.41 -4.20 7.17
CA ALA A 22 -2.99 -4.57 7.17
C ALA A 22 -2.48 -4.90 8.59
N SER A 23 -2.91 -4.17 9.60
CA SER A 23 -2.51 -4.41 11.00
C SER A 23 -3.10 -5.69 11.58
N GLN A 24 -4.22 -6.21 11.06
CA GLN A 24 -4.77 -7.50 11.49
C GLN A 24 -3.88 -8.70 11.14
N SER A 25 -3.03 -8.57 10.11
CA SER A 25 -2.06 -9.61 9.75
C SER A 25 -0.78 -9.58 10.59
N SER A 26 -0.59 -8.54 11.40
CA SER A 26 0.61 -8.29 12.19
C SER A 26 0.21 -8.30 13.67
N ASP A 27 0.46 -9.39 14.38
CA ASP A 27 -0.09 -9.76 15.71
C ASP A 27 0.29 -8.76 16.83
N GLY A 28 -0.25 -7.54 16.79
CA GLY A 28 0.12 -6.42 17.66
C GLY A 28 1.36 -5.61 17.21
N ASP A 29 1.90 -5.89 16.03
CA ASP A 29 3.11 -5.22 15.53
C ASP A 29 2.81 -3.86 14.89
N TRP A 30 3.79 -2.95 15.01
CA TRP A 30 3.77 -1.63 14.38
C TRP A 30 4.18 -1.70 12.91
N ASN A 31 3.52 -0.92 12.07
CA ASN A 31 3.73 -0.89 10.63
C ASN A 31 4.28 0.47 10.16
N ILE A 32 5.05 0.44 9.07
CA ILE A 32 5.49 1.65 8.36
C ILE A 32 4.49 1.97 7.24
N LEU A 33 3.87 3.15 7.25
CA LEU A 33 2.98 3.59 6.19
C LEU A 33 3.79 4.30 5.09
N VAL A 34 3.86 3.68 3.92
CA VAL A 34 4.54 4.20 2.73
C VAL A 34 3.53 4.81 1.78
N LEU A 35 3.71 6.09 1.46
CA LEU A 35 2.83 6.87 0.60
C LEU A 35 3.62 7.49 -0.57
N ASP A 36 2.94 7.82 -1.66
CA ASP A 36 3.44 8.77 -2.65
C ASP A 36 2.87 10.16 -2.43
N LYS A 37 3.29 11.14 -3.25
CA LYS A 37 2.85 12.53 -3.14
C LYS A 37 1.33 12.70 -3.18
N PHE A 38 0.61 11.89 -3.95
CA PHE A 38 -0.84 12.01 -4.07
C PHE A 38 -1.52 11.42 -2.84
N THR A 39 -1.19 10.19 -2.49
CA THR A 39 -1.78 9.47 -1.35
C THR A 39 -1.42 10.10 -0.01
N LEU A 40 -0.25 10.75 0.12
CA LEU A 40 0.10 11.58 1.26
C LEU A 40 -0.84 12.79 1.42
N LYS A 41 -1.23 13.44 0.32
CA LYS A 41 -2.23 14.53 0.35
C LYS A 41 -3.61 13.99 0.75
N VAL A 42 -3.99 12.81 0.24
CA VAL A 42 -5.25 12.16 0.63
C VAL A 42 -5.28 11.90 2.13
N PHE A 43 -4.25 11.25 2.68
CA PHE A 43 -4.16 10.98 4.13
C PHE A 43 -4.13 12.27 4.95
N SER A 44 -3.30 13.25 4.59
CA SER A 44 -3.22 14.52 5.34
C SER A 44 -4.49 15.36 5.29
N SER A 45 -5.32 15.21 4.26
CA SER A 45 -6.61 15.91 4.14
C SER A 45 -7.73 15.28 4.98
N ALA A 46 -7.67 13.96 5.21
CA ALA A 46 -8.74 13.18 5.78
C ALA A 46 -8.46 12.68 7.20
N CYS A 47 -7.19 12.35 7.51
CA CYS A 47 -6.78 11.66 8.72
C CYS A 47 -5.71 12.45 9.48
N THR A 48 -5.74 12.36 10.80
CA THR A 48 -4.73 12.91 11.70
C THR A 48 -3.65 11.88 12.00
N MET A 49 -2.48 12.34 12.45
CA MET A 49 -1.40 11.44 12.89
C MET A 49 -1.86 10.50 14.02
N SER A 50 -2.64 11.00 14.98
CA SER A 50 -3.15 10.19 16.09
C SER A 50 -3.99 9.02 15.59
N GLU A 51 -4.91 9.28 14.65
CA GLU A 51 -5.77 8.24 14.08
C GLU A 51 -4.96 7.16 13.35
N MET A 52 -3.85 7.52 12.69
CA MET A 52 -2.98 6.54 12.03
C MET A 52 -2.19 5.71 13.05
N ILE A 53 -1.67 6.35 14.11
CA ILE A 53 -0.98 5.68 15.21
C ILE A 53 -1.92 4.69 15.92
N ASP A 54 -3.16 5.09 16.17
CA ASP A 54 -4.19 4.24 16.78
C ASP A 54 -4.53 3.02 15.90
N CYS A 55 -4.21 3.07 14.60
CA CYS A 55 -4.35 1.95 13.66
C CYS A 55 -3.07 1.09 13.54
N GLY A 56 -2.04 1.34 14.36
CA GLY A 56 -0.79 0.57 14.38
C GLY A 56 0.29 1.09 13.43
N VAL A 57 0.23 2.36 13.00
CA VAL A 57 1.29 2.98 12.20
C VAL A 57 2.29 3.69 13.12
N SER A 58 3.57 3.32 13.05
CA SER A 58 4.64 3.98 13.83
C SER A 58 5.36 5.08 13.08
N LEU A 59 5.40 4.99 11.75
CA LEU A 59 6.11 5.93 10.88
C LEU A 59 5.40 6.09 9.54
N ILE A 60 5.47 7.30 8.97
CA ILE A 60 5.02 7.59 7.61
C ILE A 60 6.24 7.95 6.77
N GLU A 61 6.40 7.30 5.62
CA GLU A 61 7.48 7.57 4.69
C GLU A 61 6.95 7.84 3.27
N GLU A 62 7.69 8.64 2.51
CA GLU A 62 7.42 8.86 1.08
C GLU A 62 8.22 7.87 0.23
N ILE A 63 7.55 7.15 -0.67
CA ILE A 63 8.16 6.10 -1.52
C ILE A 63 9.29 6.60 -2.42
N GLU A 64 9.26 7.90 -2.76
CA GLU A 64 10.21 8.54 -3.66
C GLU A 64 11.51 8.95 -2.94
N LYS A 65 11.52 8.95 -1.60
CA LYS A 65 12.65 9.38 -0.79
C LYS A 65 13.56 8.20 -0.43
N GLY A 66 14.82 8.51 -0.13
CA GLY A 66 15.73 7.54 0.47
C GLY A 66 15.23 7.17 1.86
N ARG A 67 14.97 5.88 2.08
CA ARG A 67 14.46 5.33 3.33
C ARG A 67 15.48 4.34 3.89
N GLU A 68 15.59 4.28 5.21
CA GLU A 68 16.49 3.31 5.85
C GLU A 68 15.85 1.92 5.82
N PRO A 69 16.57 0.86 5.39
CA PRO A 69 16.02 -0.49 5.43
C PRO A 69 15.63 -0.89 6.86
N MET A 70 14.40 -1.36 7.04
CA MET A 70 13.85 -1.90 8.29
C MET A 70 13.34 -3.33 8.07
N PRO A 71 14.22 -4.34 7.84
CA PRO A 71 13.82 -5.69 7.42
C PRO A 71 13.05 -6.50 8.47
N SER A 72 12.90 -5.97 9.70
CA SER A 72 12.14 -6.57 10.79
C SER A 72 10.72 -6.01 10.94
N THR A 73 10.37 -4.96 10.18
CA THR A 73 9.08 -4.26 10.30
C THR A 73 8.30 -4.39 9.00
N ALA A 74 6.99 -4.54 9.06
CA ALA A 74 6.13 -4.61 7.89
C ALA A 74 5.81 -3.21 7.32
N GLY A 75 5.68 -3.12 5.99
CA GLY A 75 5.32 -1.90 5.28
C GLY A 75 3.90 -1.94 4.70
N ILE A 76 3.12 -0.88 4.90
CA ILE A 76 1.82 -0.66 4.27
C ILE A 76 2.02 0.36 3.15
N TYR A 77 1.90 -0.07 1.90
CA TYR A 77 2.04 0.79 0.74
C TYR A 77 0.65 1.22 0.28
N PHE A 78 0.31 2.50 0.41
CA PHE A 78 -0.83 3.08 -0.28
C PHE A 78 -0.30 4.05 -1.32
N ILE A 79 -0.36 3.66 -2.59
CA ILE A 79 0.28 4.39 -3.71
C ILE A 79 -0.62 4.42 -4.93
N GLU A 80 -0.39 5.37 -5.82
CA GLU A 80 -0.92 5.35 -7.18
C GLU A 80 -0.29 4.20 -7.98
N PRO A 81 -1.04 3.59 -8.90
CA PRO A 81 -0.52 2.55 -9.80
C PRO A 81 0.36 3.15 -10.92
N GLU A 82 1.14 4.19 -10.60
CA GLU A 82 2.06 4.82 -11.53
C GLU A 82 3.35 4.00 -11.68
N PRO A 83 3.95 3.99 -12.89
CA PRO A 83 5.19 3.26 -13.12
C PRO A 83 6.31 3.60 -12.14
N ALA A 84 6.42 4.87 -11.72
CA ALA A 84 7.45 5.32 -10.78
C ALA A 84 7.25 4.71 -9.39
N SER A 85 6.06 4.81 -8.82
CA SER A 85 5.72 4.24 -7.50
C SER A 85 5.86 2.72 -7.51
N VAL A 86 5.36 2.05 -8.56
CA VAL A 86 5.47 0.59 -8.70
C VAL A 86 6.93 0.15 -8.84
N ALA A 87 7.75 0.88 -9.60
CA ALA A 87 9.16 0.56 -9.75
C ALA A 87 9.92 0.67 -8.42
N GLN A 88 9.64 1.69 -7.60
CA GLN A 88 10.24 1.81 -6.28
C GLN A 88 9.78 0.68 -5.34
N LEU A 89 8.49 0.36 -5.32
CA LEU A 89 7.98 -0.79 -4.57
C LEU A 89 8.71 -2.09 -4.96
N ILE A 90 8.92 -2.35 -6.26
CA ILE A 90 9.64 -3.55 -6.70
C ILE A 90 11.10 -3.51 -6.25
N LYS A 91 11.73 -2.33 -6.32
CA LYS A 91 13.12 -2.14 -5.90
C LYS A 91 13.30 -2.44 -4.41
N ASP A 92 12.35 -2.00 -3.57
CA ASP A 92 12.34 -2.22 -2.12
C ASP A 92 12.46 -3.72 -1.75
N PHE A 93 11.94 -4.62 -2.59
CA PHE A 93 11.95 -6.07 -2.35
C PHE A 93 12.84 -6.84 -3.34
N SER A 94 13.67 -6.16 -4.12
CA SER A 94 14.53 -6.80 -5.13
C SER A 94 15.73 -7.54 -4.53
N ASN A 95 16.16 -7.17 -3.32
CA ASN A 95 17.22 -7.84 -2.58
C ASN A 95 16.62 -8.69 -1.44
N GLU A 96 16.53 -10.01 -1.65
CA GLU A 96 15.96 -10.94 -0.68
C GLU A 96 16.71 -10.98 0.66
N LYS A 97 18.01 -10.66 0.69
CA LYS A 97 18.83 -10.69 1.91
C LYS A 97 18.69 -9.44 2.76
N LEU A 98 18.35 -8.31 2.13
CA LEU A 98 18.20 -7.03 2.79
C LEU A 98 17.07 -6.25 2.10
N PRO A 99 15.81 -6.70 2.27
CA PRO A 99 14.66 -5.98 1.75
C PRO A 99 14.46 -4.68 2.56
N GLN A 100 13.72 -3.73 1.98
CA GLN A 100 13.37 -2.48 2.66
C GLN A 100 12.54 -2.74 3.92
N TYR A 101 11.61 -3.71 3.87
CA TYR A 101 10.74 -4.11 4.97
C TYR A 101 10.61 -5.64 5.03
N ALA A 102 10.16 -6.16 6.16
CA ALA A 102 9.94 -7.59 6.37
C ALA A 102 8.91 -8.16 5.39
N SER A 103 7.84 -7.40 5.15
CA SER A 103 6.71 -7.71 4.27
C SER A 103 6.11 -6.42 3.71
N ALA A 104 5.25 -6.56 2.70
CA ALA A 104 4.49 -5.44 2.16
C ALA A 104 3.01 -5.77 2.05
N HIS A 105 2.15 -4.87 2.53
CA HIS A 105 0.73 -4.80 2.24
C HIS A 105 0.49 -3.69 1.22
N VAL A 106 0.15 -4.04 -0.02
CA VAL A 106 0.05 -3.06 -1.11
C VAL A 106 -1.41 -2.74 -1.41
N PHE A 107 -1.74 -1.45 -1.45
CA PHE A 107 -3.06 -0.89 -1.78
C PHE A 107 -2.88 0.18 -2.85
N PHE A 108 -3.58 0.05 -3.97
CA PHE A 108 -3.58 1.09 -5.01
C PHE A 108 -4.72 2.08 -4.82
N SER A 109 -4.44 3.36 -5.05
CA SER A 109 -5.41 4.46 -4.98
C SER A 109 -6.51 4.35 -6.04
N SER A 110 -6.26 3.64 -7.13
CA SER A 110 -7.22 3.41 -8.22
C SER A 110 -7.03 2.01 -8.83
N SER A 111 -8.05 1.58 -9.58
CA SER A 111 -7.97 0.36 -10.37
C SER A 111 -7.17 0.62 -11.64
N PHE A 112 -6.38 -0.37 -12.06
CA PHE A 112 -5.60 -0.31 -13.29
C PHE A 112 -5.55 -1.69 -13.94
N LEU A 113 -5.35 -1.70 -15.27
CA LEU A 113 -5.15 -2.92 -16.02
C LEU A 113 -3.70 -3.40 -15.85
N VAL A 114 -3.54 -4.62 -15.39
CA VAL A 114 -2.24 -5.28 -15.32
C VAL A 114 -2.04 -6.10 -16.59
N SER A 115 -1.07 -5.72 -17.41
CA SER A 115 -0.65 -6.57 -18.53
C SER A 115 0.03 -7.84 -18.03
N ARG A 116 -0.21 -8.97 -18.70
CA ARG A 116 0.50 -10.22 -18.41
C ARG A 116 2.01 -9.99 -18.57
N GLY A 117 2.78 -10.37 -17.56
CA GLY A 117 4.24 -10.15 -17.53
C GLY A 117 4.67 -8.80 -16.95
N SER A 118 3.74 -7.92 -16.58
CA SER A 118 4.08 -6.68 -15.87
C SER A 118 4.88 -6.98 -14.60
N PRO A 119 5.91 -6.19 -14.26
CA PRO A 119 6.76 -6.42 -13.10
C PRO A 119 5.98 -6.64 -11.79
N ILE A 120 4.82 -6.01 -11.62
CA ILE A 120 3.95 -6.16 -10.45
C ILE A 120 3.38 -7.58 -10.30
N THR A 121 3.22 -8.32 -11.40
CA THR A 121 2.75 -9.71 -11.36
C THR A 121 3.74 -10.65 -10.66
N LYS A 122 5.00 -10.25 -10.55
CA LYS A 122 6.03 -11.00 -9.82
C LYS A 122 5.90 -10.85 -8.29
N LEU A 123 5.21 -9.82 -7.81
CA LEU A 123 4.95 -9.56 -6.38
C LEU A 123 3.75 -10.34 -5.83
N GLY A 124 3.14 -11.24 -6.61
CA GLY A 124 1.99 -12.03 -6.18
C GLY A 124 2.28 -13.01 -5.02
N PRO A 125 1.23 -13.56 -4.37
CA PRO A 125 1.30 -14.29 -3.10
C PRO A 125 2.12 -15.61 -3.11
N LYS A 126 2.72 -15.98 -4.25
CA LYS A 126 3.43 -17.26 -4.42
C LYS A 126 4.95 -17.17 -4.31
N ARG A 127 5.56 -15.99 -4.08
CA ARG A 127 7.03 -15.85 -4.16
C ARG A 127 7.76 -15.09 -3.06
N GLY A 128 7.10 -14.62 -2.00
CA GLY A 128 7.82 -13.93 -0.92
C GLY A 128 6.91 -13.22 0.08
N PRO A 129 7.47 -12.38 0.97
CA PRO A 129 6.72 -11.73 2.04
C PRO A 129 5.80 -10.58 1.57
N VAL A 130 5.57 -10.45 0.26
CA VAL A 130 4.76 -9.36 -0.31
C VAL A 130 3.32 -9.85 -0.49
N ALA A 131 2.41 -9.31 0.29
CA ALA A 131 0.98 -9.50 0.19
C ALA A 131 0.35 -8.32 -0.56
N VAL A 132 -0.05 -8.54 -1.81
CA VAL A 132 -0.77 -7.53 -2.58
C VAL A 132 -2.25 -7.58 -2.19
N SER A 133 -2.71 -6.58 -1.43
CA SER A 133 -4.11 -6.41 -1.03
C SER A 133 -4.91 -5.78 -2.17
N ARG A 134 -6.18 -6.14 -2.30
CA ARG A 134 -7.05 -5.62 -3.37
C ARG A 134 -7.29 -4.11 -3.17
N SER A 135 -7.28 -3.34 -4.25
CA SER A 135 -7.61 -1.91 -4.23
C SER A 135 -9.07 -1.68 -3.82
N PHE A 136 -9.37 -0.46 -3.36
CA PHE A 136 -10.73 -0.01 -3.06
C PHE A 136 -11.65 -0.28 -4.26
N GLY A 137 -12.52 -1.28 -4.13
CA GLY A 137 -13.63 -1.53 -5.07
C GLY A 137 -13.29 -2.15 -6.42
N GLY A 138 -12.09 -2.72 -6.65
CA GLY A 138 -11.76 -3.30 -7.95
C GLY A 138 -10.86 -4.53 -7.87
N ALA A 139 -11.23 -5.59 -8.58
CA ALA A 139 -10.32 -6.69 -8.88
C ALA A 139 -9.26 -6.21 -9.89
N TYR A 140 -8.02 -6.69 -9.78
CA TYR A 140 -7.07 -6.62 -10.89
C TYR A 140 -7.69 -7.35 -12.08
N HIS A 141 -8.14 -6.59 -13.08
CA HIS A 141 -8.62 -7.21 -14.32
C HIS A 141 -7.39 -7.49 -15.18
N LEU A 142 -7.06 -8.77 -15.33
CA LEU A 142 -6.08 -9.22 -16.31
C LEU A 142 -6.72 -8.97 -17.69
N GLY A 143 -6.20 -8.00 -18.44
CA GLY A 143 -6.68 -7.72 -19.79
C GLY A 143 -6.50 -8.93 -20.71
N PRO A 144 -7.38 -9.12 -21.71
CA PRO A 144 -7.16 -10.10 -22.77
C PRO A 144 -5.90 -9.74 -23.59
N GLU A 145 -5.28 -10.73 -24.22
CA GLU A 145 -4.16 -10.50 -25.14
C GLU A 145 -4.62 -9.61 -26.30
N GLU A 146 -3.96 -8.46 -26.48
CA GLU A 146 -3.86 -7.84 -27.79
C GLU A 146 -2.87 -8.71 -28.58
N GLY A 147 -3.42 -9.70 -29.29
CA GLY A 147 -2.68 -10.57 -30.19
C GLY A 147 -2.11 -9.79 -31.37
N LEU A 148 -0.94 -10.28 -31.83
CA LEU A 148 -0.24 -9.92 -33.06
C LEU A 148 -1.12 -9.93 -34.31
#